data_AF-A0A4U9HWG8-F1
#
_entry.id   AF-A0A4U9HWG8-F1
#
_cell.length_a   1.000
_cell.length_b   1.000
_cell.length_c   1.000
_cell.angle_alpha   90.00
_cell.angle_beta   90.00
_cell.angle_gamma   90.00
#
_symmetry.space_group_name_H-M   'P 1'
#
loop_
_entity.id
_entity.type
_entity.pdbx_description
1 polymer ?
#
loop_
_entity_poly.entity_id
_entity_poly.type
_entity_poly.pdbx_seq_one_letter_code
_entity_poly.pdbx_strand_id
1 'polypeptide(L)' 'MTINKDFTFTIKHSRFDENYNPSENTRITTNFANLARGDNRQQNLRNTLVMIRQSIQCVSSLGQS' A
#
# COMPACT_ATOMS: atom_id res chain seq x y z
N MET A 1 7.97 -38.05 16.70
CA MET A 1 7.00 -36.97 17.01
C MET A 1 7.45 -35.75 16.22
N THR A 2 6.78 -35.45 15.11
CA THR A 2 7.16 -34.34 14.23
C THR A 2 6.70 -33.03 14.88
N ILE A 3 7.62 -32.12 15.17
CA ILE A 3 7.26 -30.77 15.64
C ILE A 3 6.73 -30.03 14.42
N ASN A 4 5.40 -29.92 14.31
CA ASN A 4 4.78 -29.01 13.37
C ASN A 4 5.03 -27.59 13.90
N LYS A 5 5.96 -26.86 13.29
CA LYS A 5 6.16 -25.44 13.60
C LYS A 5 5.00 -24.69 12.97
N ASP A 6 3.90 -24.56 13.70
CA ASP A 6 2.78 -23.73 13.30
C ASP A 6 3.31 -22.33 12.97
N PHE A 7 3.24 -21.95 11.70
CA PHE A 7 3.74 -20.67 11.22
C PHE A 7 2.82 -19.57 11.76
N THR A 8 3.20 -18.96 12.88
CA THR A 8 2.49 -17.82 13.45
C THR A 8 2.80 -16.56 12.66
N PHE A 9 1.79 -15.93 12.08
CA PHE A 9 1.89 -14.61 11.47
C PHE A 9 0.94 -13.62 12.13
N THR A 10 1.26 -12.33 12.02
CA THR A 10 0.44 -11.24 12.53
C THR A 10 0.08 -10.33 11.36
N ILE A 11 -1.20 -10.05 11.21
CA ILE A 11 -1.68 -9.06 10.24
C ILE A 11 -1.71 -7.70 10.95
N LYS A 12 -1.12 -6.69 10.33
CA LYS A 12 -1.20 -5.29 10.76
C LYS A 12 -1.89 -4.49 9.67
N HIS A 13 -2.82 -3.62 10.07
CA HIS A 13 -3.48 -2.68 9.17
C HIS A 13 -3.00 -1.28 9.47
N SER A 14 -2.73 -0.52 8.41
CA SER A 14 -2.35 0.89 8.49
C SER A 14 -3.05 1.64 7.36
N ARG A 15 -3.44 2.88 7.61
CA ARG A 15 -4.04 3.73 6.59
C ARG A 15 -3.02 4.00 5.49
N PHE A 16 -3.44 3.84 4.24
CA PHE A 16 -2.66 4.22 3.07
C PHE A 16 -3.08 5.63 2.62
N ASP A 17 -2.36 6.64 3.10
CA ASP A 17 -2.51 8.04 2.74
C ASP A 17 -1.15 8.71 2.48
N GLU A 18 -1.11 10.02 2.27
CA GLU A 18 0.13 10.77 2.01
C GLU A 18 1.15 10.72 3.15
N ASN A 19 0.71 10.34 4.36
CA ASN A 19 1.55 10.20 5.53
C ASN A 19 1.95 8.75 5.79
N TYR A 20 1.49 7.79 4.97
CA TYR A 20 1.88 6.40 5.06
C TYR A 20 3.40 6.26 5.11
N ASN A 21 3.89 5.67 6.19
CA ASN A 21 5.32 5.47 6.44
C ASN A 21 5.52 4.05 6.97
N PRO A 22 5.93 3.09 6.12
CA PRO A 22 6.20 1.75 6.58
C PRO A 22 7.42 1.75 7.52
N SER A 23 7.44 0.83 8.51
CA SER A 23 8.62 0.65 9.37
C SER A 23 9.85 0.29 8.53
N GLU A 24 11.05 0.64 9.01
CA GLU A 24 12.30 0.35 8.29
C GLU A 24 12.49 -1.14 7.98
N ASN A 25 11.98 -2.00 8.88
CA ASN A 25 12.05 -3.46 8.76
C ASN A 25 10.95 -4.07 7.89
N THR A 26 10.01 -3.27 7.38
CA THR A 26 9.01 -3.75 6.42
C THR A 26 9.73 -4.18 5.14
N ARG A 27 9.68 -5.48 4.80
CA ARG A 27 10.22 -5.99 3.53
C ARG A 27 9.56 -5.24 2.37
N ILE A 28 10.38 -4.55 1.59
CA ILE A 28 9.96 -3.70 0.46
C ILE A 28 9.69 -4.54 -0.80
N THR A 29 9.31 -5.80 -0.66
CA THR A 29 8.96 -6.66 -1.79
C THR A 29 7.56 -6.37 -2.33
N THR A 30 6.85 -5.39 -1.76
CA THR A 30 5.53 -4.94 -2.22
C THR A 30 5.62 -3.51 -2.76
N ASN A 31 5.12 -3.31 -3.99
CA ASN A 31 5.20 -2.06 -4.75
C ASN A 31 4.80 -0.78 -3.98
N PHE A 32 3.85 -0.86 -3.05
CA PHE A 32 3.42 0.30 -2.24
C PHE A 32 4.44 0.72 -1.17
N ALA A 33 5.26 -0.20 -0.66
CA ALA A 33 6.31 0.16 0.29
C ALA A 33 7.47 0.89 -0.40
N ASN A 34 7.72 0.63 -1.69
CA ASN A 34 8.71 1.36 -2.49
C ASN A 34 8.30 2.83 -2.71
N LEU A 35 7.01 3.08 -2.98
CA LEU A 35 6.47 4.44 -3.12
C LEU A 35 6.62 5.27 -1.84
N ALA A 36 6.64 4.60 -0.68
CA ALA A 36 6.61 5.20 0.63
C ALA A 36 8.01 5.43 1.25
N ARG A 37 9.09 5.43 0.46
CA ARG A 37 10.48 5.65 0.94
C ARG A 37 11.20 6.80 0.25
N GLY A 38 12.25 7.28 0.91
CA GLY A 38 13.11 8.37 0.44
C GLY A 38 12.48 9.74 0.57
N ASP A 39 13.24 10.77 0.19
CA ASP A 39 12.85 12.17 0.38
C ASP A 39 11.57 12.56 -0.38
N ASN A 40 11.33 11.88 -1.51
CA ASN A 40 10.14 12.11 -2.36
C ASN A 40 8.90 11.29 -1.95
N ARG A 41 8.94 10.62 -0.78
CA ARG A 41 7.86 9.77 -0.26
C ARG A 41 6.47 10.40 -0.40
N GLN A 42 6.28 11.60 0.15
CA GLN A 42 4.96 12.24 0.16
C GLN A 42 4.46 12.55 -1.25
N GLN A 43 5.35 13.00 -2.14
CA GLN A 43 5.00 13.31 -3.53
C GLN A 43 4.58 12.04 -4.29
N ASN A 44 5.31 10.94 -4.11
CA ASN A 44 5.00 9.65 -4.70
C ASN A 44 3.62 9.17 -4.25
N LEU A 45 3.35 9.20 -2.94
CA LEU A 45 2.07 8.79 -2.36
C LEU A 45 0.91 9.65 -2.88
N ARG A 46 1.08 10.98 -2.95
CA ARG A 46 0.07 11.90 -3.50
C ARG A 46 -0.27 11.57 -4.94
N ASN A 47 0.74 11.41 -5.79
CA ASN A 47 0.54 11.08 -7.20
C ASN A 47 -0.22 9.77 -7.35
N THR A 48 0.16 8.73 -6.59
CA THR A 48 -0.54 7.45 -6.61
C THR A 48 -1.99 7.55 -6.16
N LEU A 49 -2.27 8.29 -5.07
CA LEU A 49 -3.64 8.48 -4.59
C LEU A 49 -4.51 9.25 -5.60
N VAL A 50 -3.95 10.23 -6.30
CA VAL A 50 -4.64 10.93 -7.39
C VAL A 50 -4.98 9.97 -8.53
N MET A 51 -4.02 9.14 -8.96
CA MET A 51 -4.27 8.14 -10.00
C MET A 51 -5.38 7.16 -9.59
N ILE A 52 -5.34 6.64 -8.36
CA ILE A 52 -6.39 5.74 -7.84
C ILE A 52 -7.76 6.42 -7.85
N ARG A 53 -7.84 7.66 -7.36
CA ARG A 53 -9.08 8.43 -7.35
C ARG A 53 -9.63 8.62 -8.77
N GLN A 54 -8.77 8.96 -9.72
CA GLN A 54 -9.15 9.13 -11.12
C GLN A 54 -9.64 7.82 -11.74
N SER A 55 -8.96 6.71 -11.48
CA SER A 55 -9.39 5.39 -11.95
C SER A 55 -10.77 5.02 -11.41
N ILE A 56 -11.01 5.19 -10.09
CA ILE A 56 -12.31 4.93 -9.48
C ILE A 56 -13.41 5.80 -10.09
N GLN A 57 -13.13 7.08 -10.35
CA GLN A 57 -14.09 7.98 -11.00
C GLN A 57 -14.40 7.54 -12.44
N CYS A 58 -13.40 7.11 -13.20
CA CYS A 58 -13.55 6.65 -14.57
C CYS A 58 -14.42 5.38 -14.67
N VAL A 59 -14.11 4.33 -13.89
CA VAL A 59 -14.95 3.12 -13.90
C VAL A 59 -16.38 3.39 -13.40
N SER A 60 -16.55 4.34 -12.48
CA SER A 60 -17.90 4.74 -12.04
C SER A 60 -18.70 5.42 -13.15
N SER A 61 -18.05 6.21 -14.02
CA SER A 61 -18.72 6.82 -15.18
C SER A 61 -19.07 5.83 -16.29
N LEU A 62 -18.32 4.74 -16.44
CA LEU A 62 -18.56 3.71 -17.46
C LEU A 62 -19.78 2.81 -17.14
N GLY A 63 -20.19 2.72 -15.88
CA GLY A 63 -21.37 1.94 -15.45
C GLY A 63 -22.69 2.72 -15.45
N GLN A 64 -22.68 4.00 -15.84
CA GLN A 64 -23.87 4.86 -15.94
C GLN A 64 -24.21 5.28 -17.38
N SER A 65 -23.64 4.58 -18.37
CA SER A 65 -23.90 4.78 -19.81
C SER A 65 -24.79 3.68 -20.38
#